data_AF-A0A139CFI4-F1
#
_entry.id   AF-A0A139CFI4-F1
#
_cell.length_a   1.000
_cell.length_b   1.000
_cell.length_c   1.000
_cell.angle_alpha   90.00
_cell.angle_beta   90.00
_cell.angle_gamma   90.00
#
_symmetry.space_group_name_H-M   'P 1'
#
loop_
_entity.id
_entity.type
_entity.pdbx_description
1 polymer ?
#
loop_
_entity_poly.entity_id
_entity_poly.type
_entity_poly.pdbx_seq_one_letter_code
_entity_poly.pdbx_strand_id
1 'polypeptide(L)'
;MITSNKRYNIITRCMKVLFMIINESGLNRNLIAGRLGVSSKTVSRYINILRAAGFEIVYNFKKKEYEVINYQMVEGLGGDVK
;
A
#
# COMPACT_ATOMS: atom_id res chain seq x y z
N MET A 1 -29.06 4.28 -4.32
CA MET A 1 -27.84 3.67 -4.89
C MET A 1 -26.70 4.65 -4.65
N ILE A 2 -25.80 4.39 -3.70
CA ILE A 2 -24.69 5.32 -3.42
C ILE A 2 -23.69 5.16 -4.57
N THR A 3 -23.67 6.12 -5.49
CA THR A 3 -22.63 6.22 -6.52
C THR A 3 -21.32 6.52 -5.82
N SER A 4 -20.53 5.48 -5.54
CA SER A 4 -19.22 5.62 -4.93
C SER A 4 -18.39 6.61 -5.74
N ASN A 5 -18.02 7.73 -5.12
CA ASN A 5 -17.21 8.76 -5.75
C ASN A 5 -15.92 8.13 -6.29
N LYS A 6 -15.61 8.31 -7.57
CA LYS A 6 -14.44 7.71 -8.25
C LYS A 6 -13.14 7.96 -7.47
N ARG A 7 -13.00 9.13 -6.83
CA ARG A 7 -11.84 9.46 -5.98
C ARG A 7 -11.78 8.59 -4.73
N TYR A 8 -12.91 8.39 -4.06
CA TYR A 8 -13.02 7.53 -2.88
C TYR A 8 -12.59 6.10 -3.20
N ASN A 9 -13.04 5.54 -4.32
CA ASN A 9 -12.64 4.20 -4.75
C ASN A 9 -11.13 4.07 -4.98
N ILE A 10 -10.48 5.09 -5.54
CA ILE A 10 -9.03 5.08 -5.76
C ILE A 10 -8.29 5.11 -4.42
N ILE A 11 -8.70 5.98 -3.50
CA ILE A 11 -8.09 6.09 -2.16
C ILE A 11 -8.22 4.74 -1.42
N THR A 12 -9.42 4.18 -1.37
CA THR A 12 -9.67 2.87 -0.73
C THR A 12 -8.80 1.77 -1.32
N ARG A 13 -8.60 1.74 -2.65
CA ARG A 13 -7.74 0.75 -3.30
C ARG A 13 -6.25 0.98 -2.98
N CYS A 14 -5.79 2.23 -2.92
CA CYS A 14 -4.42 2.54 -2.50
C CYS A 14 -4.17 2.09 -1.07
N MET A 15 -5.09 2.37 -0.14
CA MET A 15 -4.96 1.94 1.26
C MET A 15 -4.93 0.41 1.39
N LYS A 16 -5.73 -0.31 0.60
CA LYS A 16 -5.66 -1.78 0.55
C LYS A 16 -4.29 -2.28 0.08
N VAL A 17 -3.73 -1.70 -0.98
CA VAL A 17 -2.38 -2.04 -1.46
C VAL A 17 -1.34 -1.81 -0.36
N LEU A 18 -1.39 -0.64 0.29
CA LEU A 18 -0.47 -0.31 1.37
C LEU A 18 -0.56 -1.31 2.53
N PHE A 19 -1.78 -1.58 3.00
CA PHE A 19 -2.02 -2.52 4.10
C PHE A 19 -1.49 -3.93 3.77
N MET A 20 -1.71 -4.40 2.54
CA MET A 20 -1.18 -5.69 2.09
C MET A 20 0.35 -5.71 2.13
N ILE A 21 1.03 -4.70 1.59
CA ILE A 21 2.50 -4.62 1.57
C ILE A 21 3.10 -4.58 2.98
N ILE A 22 2.43 -3.92 3.93
CA ILE A 22 2.91 -3.81 5.32
C ILE A 22 2.75 -5.13 6.09
N ASN A 23 1.62 -5.82 5.90
CA ASN A 23 1.26 -6.97 6.74
C ASN A 23 1.63 -8.32 6.12
N GLU A 24 2.01 -8.36 4.85
CA GLU A 24 2.27 -9.60 4.13
C GLU A 24 3.61 -9.57 3.38
N SER A 25 4.37 -10.64 3.52
CA SER A 25 5.56 -10.90 2.70
C SER A 25 5.22 -11.57 1.37
N GLY A 26 6.13 -11.51 0.41
CA GLY A 26 6.05 -12.18 -0.88
C GLY A 26 5.17 -11.48 -1.91
N LEU A 27 4.63 -10.30 -1.58
CA LEU A 27 3.71 -9.60 -2.45
C LEU A 27 4.42 -8.86 -3.58
N ASN A 28 4.31 -9.40 -4.78
CA ASN A 28 4.61 -8.66 -6.01
C ASN A 28 3.34 -8.06 -6.63
N ARG A 29 3.53 -7.21 -7.65
CA ARG A 29 2.43 -6.49 -8.33
C ARG A 29 1.37 -7.42 -8.92
N ASN A 30 1.76 -8.61 -9.38
CA ASN A 30 0.83 -9.56 -10.02
C ASN A 30 -0.07 -10.22 -8.96
N LEU A 31 0.49 -10.57 -7.80
CA LEU A 31 -0.29 -11.11 -6.67
C LEU A 31 -1.27 -10.07 -6.12
N ILE A 32 -0.81 -8.83 -5.93
CA ILE A 32 -1.68 -7.73 -5.50
C ILE A 32 -2.79 -7.49 -6.54
N ALA A 33 -2.45 -7.50 -7.82
CA ALA A 33 -3.40 -7.33 -8.92
C ALA A 33 -4.49 -8.41 -8.92
N GLY A 34 -4.10 -9.68 -8.80
CA GLY A 34 -5.03 -10.81 -8.74
C GLY A 34 -6.01 -10.70 -7.57
N ARG A 35 -5.50 -10.36 -6.37
CA ARG A 35 -6.33 -10.19 -5.17
C ARG A 35 -7.29 -9.02 -5.24
N LEU A 36 -6.90 -7.94 -5.91
CA LEU A 36 -7.75 -6.75 -6.05
C LEU A 36 -8.68 -6.81 -7.27
N GLY A 37 -8.49 -7.77 -8.18
CA GLY A 37 -9.25 -7.86 -9.43
C GLY A 37 -8.93 -6.71 -10.39
N VAL A 38 -7.67 -6.29 -10.47
CA VAL A 38 -7.21 -5.18 -11.34
C VAL A 38 -5.97 -5.59 -12.13
N SER A 39 -5.53 -4.74 -13.08
CA SER A 39 -4.28 -4.99 -13.80
C SER A 39 -3.05 -4.71 -12.94
N SER A 40 -1.92 -5.38 -13.22
CA SER A 40 -0.62 -5.07 -12.59
C SER A 40 -0.17 -3.63 -12.86
N LYS A 41 -0.50 -3.06 -14.02
CA LYS A 41 -0.27 -1.65 -14.35
C LYS A 41 -1.07 -0.72 -13.42
N THR A 42 -2.30 -1.09 -13.09
CA THR A 42 -3.14 -0.37 -12.12
C THR A 42 -2.51 -0.41 -10.73
N VAL A 43 -1.96 -1.55 -10.30
CA VAL A 43 -1.22 -1.65 -9.02
C VAL A 43 0.00 -0.73 -9.02
N SER A 44 0.80 -0.71 -10.10
CA SER A 44 1.92 0.24 -10.22
C SER A 44 1.46 1.68 -10.07
N ARG A 45 0.29 2.04 -10.63
CA ARG A 45 -0.30 3.38 -10.44
C ARG A 45 -0.65 3.66 -8.99
N TYR A 46 -1.25 2.71 -8.27
CA TYR A 46 -1.54 2.86 -6.84
C TYR A 46 -0.26 3.03 -6.01
N ILE A 47 0.78 2.24 -6.28
CA ILE A 47 2.07 2.37 -5.60
C ILE A 47 2.69 3.75 -5.87
N ASN A 48 2.62 4.26 -7.10
CA ASN A 48 3.10 5.61 -7.40
C ASN A 48 2.30 6.70 -6.68
N ILE A 49 0.98 6.54 -6.53
CA ILE A 49 0.15 7.45 -5.73
C ILE A 49 0.58 7.42 -4.26
N LEU A 50 0.81 6.23 -3.69
CA LEU A 50 1.28 6.08 -2.31
C LEU A 50 2.66 6.72 -2.11
N ARG A 51 3.60 6.52 -3.04
CA ARG A 51 4.90 7.20 -3.02
C ARG A 51 4.77 8.71 -3.06
N ALA A 52 3.89 9.23 -3.92
CA ALA A 52 3.61 10.67 -3.97
C ALA A 52 2.97 11.20 -2.68
N ALA A 53 2.29 10.34 -1.91
CA ALA A 53 1.76 10.66 -0.59
C ALA A 53 2.79 10.49 0.56
N GLY A 54 4.04 10.14 0.25
CA GLY A 54 5.13 10.03 1.22
C GLY A 54 5.45 8.61 1.70
N PHE A 55 4.77 7.57 1.20
CA PHE A 55 5.10 6.19 1.58
C PHE A 55 6.32 5.67 0.81
N GLU A 56 7.38 5.34 1.53
CA GLU A 56 8.60 4.76 0.95
C GLU A 56 8.44 3.27 0.61
N ILE A 57 7.75 2.99 -0.48
CA ILE A 57 7.53 1.64 -1.00
C ILE A 57 8.63 1.29 -2.01
N VAL A 58 9.40 0.24 -1.78
CA VAL A 58 10.42 -0.28 -2.71
C VAL A 58 10.09 -1.69 -3.17
N TYR A 59 10.70 -2.12 -4.27
CA TYR A 59 10.68 -3.51 -4.68
C TYR A 59 12.00 -4.19 -4.31
N ASN A 60 11.94 -5.20 -3.48
CA ASN A 60 13.08 -6.03 -3.12
C ASN A 60 13.27 -7.11 -4.20
N PHE A 61 14.26 -6.92 -5.06
CA PHE A 61 14.53 -7.86 -6.15
C PHE A 61 15.01 -9.24 -5.68
N LYS A 62 15.67 -9.32 -4.52
CA LYS A 62 16.15 -10.59 -3.96
C LYS A 62 14.97 -11.45 -3.48
N LYS A 63 14.03 -10.84 -2.77
CA LYS A 63 12.82 -11.50 -2.24
C LYS A 63 11.65 -11.54 -3.22
N LYS A 64 11.73 -10.77 -4.30
CA LYS A 64 10.66 -10.60 -5.32
C LYS A 64 9.35 -10.08 -4.72
N GLU A 65 9.44 -9.12 -3.81
CA GLU A 65 8.30 -8.53 -3.09
C GLU A 65 8.43 -7.01 -2.95
N TYR A 66 7.32 -6.34 -2.66
CA TYR A 66 7.32 -4.95 -2.21
C TYR A 66 7.51 -4.87 -0.70
N GLU A 67 8.22 -3.84 -0.26
CA GLU A 67 8.49 -3.54 1.16
C GLU A 67 8.29 -2.05 1.41
N VAL A 68 7.91 -1.66 2.63
CA VAL A 68 7.92 -0.25 3.09
C VAL A 68 9.16 -0.04 3.94
N ILE A 69 10.05 0.89 3.56
CA ILE A 69 11.37 1.05 4.23
C ILE A 69 11.28 1.92 5.48
N ASN A 70 10.40 2.94 5.51
CA ASN A 70 10.30 3.85 6.64
C ASN A 70 8.96 3.69 7.37
N TYR A 71 9.02 2.95 8.48
CA TYR A 71 8.19 3.20 9.66
C TYR A 71 9.12 3.85 10.69
N GLN A 72 9.41 5.15 10.57
CA GLN A 72 9.62 5.90 11.80
C GLN A 72 8.26 5.86 12.50
N MET A 73 8.10 4.89 13.41
CA MET A 73 7.15 5.00 14.50
C MET A 73 7.35 6.42 15.02
N VAL A 74 6.34 7.27 14.88
CA VAL A 74 6.33 8.53 15.59
C VAL A 74 6.31 8.12 17.06
N GLU A 75 7.50 8.08 17.68
CA GLU A 75 7.66 8.05 19.12
C GLU A 75 6.99 9.33 19.64
N GLY A 76 5.69 9.26 19.92
CA GLY A 76 4.91 10.46 20.23
C GLY A 76 3.42 10.28 20.50
N LEU A 77 2.85 9.08 20.36
CA LEU A 77 1.47 8.79 20.82
C LEU A 77 1.42 7.61 21.82
N GLY A 78 2.55 7.30 22.43
CA GLY A 78 2.64 6.45 23.62
C GLY A 78 2.89 7.30 24.87
N GLY A 79 2.08 8.35 25.05
CA GLY A 79 2.02 9.06 26.33
C GLY A 79 1.35 8.15 27.35
N ASP A 80 2.16 7.67 28.28
CA ASP A 80 1.84 7.19 29.63
C ASP A 80 0.41 6.67 29.89
N VAL A 81 0.31 5.35 30.03
CA VAL A 81 -0.64 4.76 31.00
C VAL A 81 0.19 3.91 31.97
N LYS A 82 0.68 4.57 33.01
CA LYS A 82 0.96 3.95 34.31
C LYS A 82 -0.22 4.22 35.22
#